data_AF-A0A875S100-F1
#
_entry.id   AF-A0A875S100-F1
#
_cell.length_a   1.000
_cell.length_b   1.000
_cell.length_c   1.000
_cell.angle_alpha   90.00
_cell.angle_beta   90.00
_cell.angle_gamma   90.00
#
_symmetry.space_group_name_H-M   'P 1'
#
loop_
_entity.id
_entity.type
_entity.pdbx_description
1 polymer ?
#
loop_
_entity_poly.entity_id
_entity_poly.type
_entity_poly.pdbx_seq_one_letter_code
_entity_poly.pdbx_strand_id
1 'polypeptide(L)'
;MPAARDQYDELKQAGCHIGRRVCLIGVDGKQHMGTVRYIGPIKPWPRNDALGVEWDDLVRGKNDGSLEYKGQLYRYFNTKGDEKTGSFIKLPQEGIADDLIRLGKDRVLVVKGRSFSSALEYKYDELDQIGRAEEEEQIMIGTKKVEKYGFDELIRRQANFSSLEVVSLDNMLVNNEFEINLVGRLLKSVTDLDLGHNLISDWMQVVKVCDKLQTLKTLRLAGNRFHIVEIAGDNQIARLIIPSNDLEACNLSTLSICFPNLYYVDFSDNRFVQFPETSTIESIDLSFNRLGGRIILTGSSLRAINISDNQITGLEGTLTSLRVLDLSHNSIDSDWSFLDTFEEQFPHLEALKLDGNPLFDQTDSQNGYDHCLMQIMGRVRTITKINGTEYSPEERNNYELYFISKVKQGNTTKPKRTIWHYLLNKYGQKETNSAIVTSSIKRPTEISVFNNEKLVLKQYVFAENTTLGKLKGKISKKLGLSVLHFTLFRKQADGIVERLDNDQEYLSHLGLQVVYIHTAPHMILDAPPHN
;
A
#
# COMPACT_ATOMS: atom_id res chain seq x y z
N MET A 1 -14.33 7.36 56.13
CA MET A 1 -13.88 6.89 54.81
C MET A 1 -14.67 7.69 53.79
N PRO A 2 -14.05 8.51 52.93
CA PRO A 2 -14.78 9.11 51.82
C PRO A 2 -15.21 7.99 50.88
N ALA A 3 -16.46 8.04 50.42
CA ALA A 3 -17.00 7.10 49.44
C ALA A 3 -16.01 6.96 48.28
N ALA A 4 -15.69 5.73 47.89
CA ALA A 4 -14.96 5.50 46.65
C ALA A 4 -15.78 6.15 45.54
N ARG A 5 -15.28 7.26 44.98
CA ARG A 5 -15.78 7.79 43.71
C ARG A 5 -15.71 6.63 42.73
N ASP A 6 -16.84 6.31 42.10
CA ASP A 6 -16.87 5.26 41.10
C ASP A 6 -16.16 5.79 39.84
N GLN A 7 -14.83 5.75 39.87
CA GLN A 7 -13.95 6.31 38.84
C GLN A 7 -14.30 5.77 37.45
N TYR A 8 -14.87 4.56 37.40
CA TYR A 8 -15.39 3.95 36.19
C TYR A 8 -16.56 4.71 35.55
N ASP A 9 -17.49 5.24 36.35
CA ASP A 9 -18.63 6.01 35.83
C ASP A 9 -18.17 7.38 35.32
N GLU A 10 -17.21 8.02 35.98
CA GLU A 10 -16.57 9.26 35.48
C GLU A 10 -15.84 9.02 34.16
N LEU A 11 -15.10 7.90 34.04
CA LEU A 11 -14.45 7.48 32.80
C LEU A 11 -15.46 7.28 31.67
N LYS A 12 -16.57 6.57 31.95
CA LYS A 12 -17.64 6.35 30.97
C LYS A 12 -18.32 7.64 30.53
N GLN A 13 -18.62 8.54 31.47
CA GLN A 13 -19.21 9.85 31.16
C GLN A 13 -18.30 10.71 30.28
N ALA A 14 -16.99 10.61 30.48
CA ALA A 14 -15.97 11.22 29.61
C ALA A 14 -15.69 10.43 28.31
N GLY A 15 -16.50 9.42 28.01
CA GLY A 15 -16.39 8.63 26.78
C GLY A 15 -15.32 7.53 26.78
N CYS A 16 -14.60 7.32 27.90
CA CYS A 16 -13.64 6.22 28.05
C CYS A 16 -14.35 4.91 28.37
N HIS A 17 -14.35 3.97 27.42
CA HIS A 17 -14.92 2.63 27.60
C HIS A 17 -14.10 1.59 26.82
N ILE A 18 -14.27 0.31 27.14
CA ILE A 18 -13.63 -0.78 26.38
C ILE A 18 -14.11 -0.71 24.92
N GLY A 19 -13.17 -0.78 23.98
CA GLY A 19 -13.40 -0.58 22.55
C GLY A 19 -13.18 0.86 22.07
N ARG A 20 -13.07 1.83 22.98
CA ARG A 20 -12.83 3.23 22.62
C ARG A 20 -11.44 3.41 21.99
N ARG A 21 -11.40 4.16 20.88
CA ARG A 21 -10.18 4.66 20.26
C ARG A 21 -9.58 5.79 21.11
N VAL A 22 -8.28 5.72 21.35
CA VAL A 22 -7.52 6.71 22.13
C VAL A 22 -6.22 7.05 21.42
N CYS A 23 -5.68 8.24 21.68
CA CYS A 23 -4.37 8.64 21.19
C CYS A 23 -3.48 9.07 22.34
N LEU A 24 -2.30 8.46 22.45
CA LEU A 24 -1.26 8.98 23.34
C LEU A 24 -0.36 9.93 22.56
N ILE A 25 -0.28 11.17 23.03
CA ILE A 25 0.66 12.18 22.56
C ILE A 25 1.93 12.07 23.42
N GLY A 26 3.04 11.75 22.76
CA GLY A 26 4.37 11.68 23.34
C GLY A 26 4.95 13.05 23.70
N VAL A 27 6.06 13.06 24.42
CA VAL A 27 6.81 14.30 24.74
C VAL A 27 7.32 14.98 23.46
N ASP A 28 7.60 14.18 22.44
CA ASP A 28 8.02 14.62 21.10
C ASP A 28 6.84 15.04 20.22
N GLY A 29 5.62 15.10 20.76
CA GLY A 29 4.41 15.43 20.03
C GLY A 29 3.88 14.30 19.14
N LYS A 30 4.55 13.14 19.09
CA LYS A 30 4.09 12.02 18.24
C LYS A 30 2.80 11.43 18.77
N GLN A 31 1.88 11.17 17.84
CA GLN A 31 0.61 10.52 18.11
C GLN A 31 0.77 9.00 18.04
N HIS A 32 0.29 8.31 19.06
CA HIS A 32 0.24 6.85 19.10
C HIS A 32 -1.20 6.41 19.32
N MET A 33 -1.80 5.88 18.26
CA MET A 33 -3.17 5.40 18.27
C MET A 33 -3.31 4.03 18.92
N GLY A 34 -4.39 3.84 19.65
CA GLY A 34 -4.70 2.56 20.29
C GLY A 34 -6.17 2.42 20.64
N THR A 35 -6.50 1.25 21.16
CA THR A 35 -7.85 0.87 21.55
C THR A 35 -7.85 0.41 23.00
N VAL A 36 -8.77 0.93 23.80
CA VAL A 36 -8.93 0.51 25.20
C VAL A 36 -9.45 -0.93 25.24
N ARG A 37 -8.72 -1.83 25.90
CA ARG A 37 -9.06 -3.25 26.07
C ARG A 37 -9.43 -3.61 27.50
N TYR A 38 -9.00 -2.82 28.47
CA TYR A 38 -9.25 -3.06 29.88
C TYR A 38 -9.40 -1.75 30.65
N ILE A 39 -10.31 -1.72 31.62
CA ILE A 39 -10.44 -0.64 32.59
C ILE A 39 -10.66 -1.27 33.95
N GLY A 40 -9.82 -0.93 34.93
CA GLY A 40 -10.03 -1.36 36.31
C GLY A 40 -8.73 -1.62 37.09
N PRO A 41 -8.84 -2.25 38.27
CA PRO A 41 -7.71 -2.42 39.16
C PRO A 41 -6.77 -3.54 38.70
N ILE A 42 -5.47 -3.28 38.71
CA ILE A 42 -4.44 -4.29 38.42
C ILE A 42 -3.58 -4.59 39.66
N LYS A 43 -3.13 -5.84 39.78
CA LYS A 43 -2.37 -6.31 40.96
C LYS A 43 -1.11 -5.46 41.26
N PRO A 44 -0.32 -5.00 40.27
CA PRO A 44 0.83 -4.14 40.54
C PRO A 44 0.48 -2.75 41.07
N TRP A 45 -0.74 -2.23 40.81
CA TRP A 45 -1.16 -0.88 41.19
C TRP A 45 -2.44 -0.92 42.04
N PRO A 46 -2.40 -1.46 43.27
CA PRO A 46 -3.60 -1.75 44.06
C PRO A 46 -4.36 -0.52 44.58
N ARG A 47 -3.85 0.71 44.34
CA ARG A 47 -4.45 1.98 44.79
C ARG A 47 -5.02 2.82 43.65
N ASN A 48 -4.93 2.35 42.41
CA ASN A 48 -5.34 3.09 41.23
C ASN A 48 -5.89 2.12 40.18
N ASP A 49 -6.92 2.55 39.47
CA ASP A 49 -7.32 1.86 38.25
C ASP A 49 -6.29 2.07 37.13
N ALA A 50 -6.31 1.17 36.17
CA ALA A 50 -5.49 1.19 34.99
C ALA A 50 -6.36 1.08 33.73
N LEU A 51 -5.90 1.73 32.67
CA LEU A 51 -6.32 1.44 31.31
C LEU A 51 -5.35 0.44 30.70
N GLY A 52 -5.86 -0.70 30.24
CA GLY A 52 -5.15 -1.54 29.29
C GLY A 52 -5.45 -1.04 27.88
N VAL A 53 -4.42 -0.66 27.14
CA VAL A 53 -4.52 -0.17 25.76
C VAL A 53 -3.73 -1.10 24.86
N GLU A 54 -4.36 -1.53 23.77
CA GLU A 54 -3.69 -2.18 22.65
C GLU A 54 -3.35 -1.12 21.59
N TRP A 55 -2.08 -1.00 21.24
CA TRP A 55 -1.61 -0.03 20.26
C TRP A 55 -1.76 -0.55 18.83
N ASP A 56 -2.00 0.37 17.90
CA ASP A 56 -2.03 0.03 16.48
C ASP A 56 -0.64 -0.27 15.93
N ASP A 57 0.37 0.41 16.47
CA ASP A 57 1.79 0.15 16.19
C ASP A 57 2.25 -1.11 16.93
N LEU A 58 2.66 -2.12 16.16
CA LEU A 58 3.04 -3.44 16.67
C LEU A 58 4.27 -3.40 17.59
N VAL A 59 5.17 -2.43 17.41
CA VAL A 59 6.42 -2.35 18.22
C VAL A 59 6.25 -1.48 19.47
N ARG A 60 5.09 -0.85 19.65
CA ARG A 60 4.88 0.15 20.70
C ARG A 60 4.54 -0.45 22.06
N GLY A 61 3.87 -1.60 22.06
CA GLY A 61 3.43 -2.22 23.29
C GLY A 61 4.58 -2.77 24.15
N LYS A 62 4.23 -3.23 25.34
CA LYS A 62 5.16 -3.71 26.37
C LYS A 62 4.82 -5.12 26.85
N ASN A 63 3.59 -5.56 26.61
CA ASN A 63 3.05 -6.84 27.07
C ASN A 63 1.93 -7.31 26.15
N ASP A 64 1.49 -8.54 26.37
CA ASP A 64 0.39 -9.25 25.69
C ASP A 64 -0.97 -9.05 26.39
N GLY A 65 -1.09 -8.05 27.26
CA GLY A 65 -2.24 -7.86 28.15
C GLY A 65 -2.14 -8.62 29.48
N SER A 66 -0.98 -9.22 29.78
CA SER A 66 -0.68 -9.80 31.09
C SER A 66 0.49 -9.12 31.82
N LEU A 67 0.50 -9.23 33.16
CA LEU A 67 1.55 -8.71 34.02
C LEU A 67 1.91 -9.71 35.11
N GLU A 68 3.20 -9.84 35.41
CA GLU A 68 3.68 -10.60 36.54
C GLU A 68 3.55 -9.80 37.85
N TYR A 69 3.09 -10.45 38.91
CA TYR A 69 3.04 -9.88 40.25
C TYR A 69 3.29 -10.96 41.30
N LYS A 70 4.31 -10.75 42.14
CA LYS A 70 4.75 -11.71 43.18
C LYS A 70 4.99 -13.13 42.62
N GLY A 71 5.64 -13.22 41.46
CA GLY A 71 5.97 -14.50 40.81
C GLY A 71 4.81 -15.22 40.11
N GLN A 72 3.63 -14.58 40.02
CA GLN A 72 2.48 -15.13 39.32
C GLN A 72 2.05 -14.22 38.17
N LEU A 73 1.73 -14.82 37.02
CA LEU A 73 1.24 -14.11 35.84
C LEU A 73 -0.28 -13.88 35.94
N TYR A 74 -0.71 -12.64 35.73
CA TYR A 74 -2.13 -12.26 35.73
C TYR A 74 -2.51 -11.71 34.35
N ARG A 75 -3.59 -12.24 33.75
CA ARG A 75 -4.18 -11.76 32.49
C ARG A 75 -5.26 -10.74 32.76
N TYR A 76 -5.25 -9.62 32.04
CA TYR A 76 -6.32 -8.61 32.14
C TYR A 76 -7.06 -8.43 30.81
N PHE A 77 -6.36 -8.55 29.70
CA PHE A 77 -6.92 -8.61 28.35
C PHE A 77 -6.00 -9.44 27.45
N ASN A 78 -6.46 -9.72 26.23
CA ASN A 78 -5.64 -10.33 25.18
C ASN A 78 -5.34 -9.27 24.11
N THR A 79 -4.10 -9.24 23.65
CA THR A 79 -3.73 -8.56 22.41
C THR A 79 -4.02 -9.47 21.22
N LYS A 80 -4.19 -8.88 20.04
CA LYS A 80 -4.35 -9.64 18.80
C LYS A 80 -3.04 -10.39 18.49
N GLY A 81 -3.17 -11.67 18.15
CA GLY A 81 -2.04 -12.53 17.77
C GLY A 81 -1.06 -12.88 18.89
N ASP A 82 -1.43 -12.67 20.17
CA ASP A 82 -0.56 -12.81 21.35
C ASP A 82 0.72 -11.95 21.28
N GLU A 83 0.70 -10.89 20.46
CA GLU A 83 1.81 -9.97 20.29
C GLU A 83 1.94 -9.00 21.48
N LYS A 84 3.14 -8.46 21.70
CA LYS A 84 3.38 -7.49 22.79
C LYS A 84 2.91 -6.08 22.44
N THR A 85 1.70 -5.92 21.92
CA THR A 85 1.11 -4.62 21.52
C THR A 85 0.34 -3.92 22.65
N GLY A 86 0.19 -4.58 23.80
CA GLY A 86 -0.53 -4.08 24.97
C GLY A 86 0.32 -3.19 25.88
N SER A 87 -0.31 -2.25 26.56
CA SER A 87 0.30 -1.47 27.65
C SER A 87 -0.73 -1.13 28.71
N PHE A 88 -0.27 -1.01 29.96
CA PHE A 88 -1.09 -0.48 31.04
C PHE A 88 -0.73 0.98 31.31
N ILE A 89 -1.73 1.82 31.43
CA ILE A 89 -1.63 3.24 31.77
C ILE A 89 -2.32 3.44 33.11
N LYS A 90 -1.55 3.89 34.10
CA LYS A 90 -2.07 4.17 35.45
C LYS A 90 -2.95 5.41 35.40
N LEU A 91 -4.18 5.32 35.88
CA LEU A 91 -5.08 6.47 35.96
C LEU A 91 -4.75 7.36 37.16
N PRO A 92 -4.66 8.69 36.96
CA PRO A 92 -4.46 9.64 38.07
C PRO A 92 -5.72 9.68 38.96
N GLN A 93 -5.55 10.07 40.23
CA GLN A 93 -6.69 10.24 41.16
C GLN A 93 -7.57 11.44 40.81
N GLU A 94 -7.00 12.42 40.10
CA GLU A 94 -7.70 13.64 39.66
C GLU A 94 -8.71 13.39 38.53
N GLY A 95 -8.71 12.20 37.93
CA GLY A 95 -9.70 11.79 36.91
C GLY A 95 -9.37 12.27 35.48
N ILE A 96 -10.40 12.39 34.65
CA ILE A 96 -10.34 12.97 33.30
C ILE A 96 -10.70 14.45 33.38
N ALA A 97 -9.94 15.30 32.68
CA ALA A 97 -10.26 16.72 32.49
C ALA A 97 -10.06 17.07 31.01
N ASP A 98 -10.93 17.91 30.45
CA ASP A 98 -10.84 18.39 29.06
C ASP A 98 -10.71 17.27 28.01
N ASP A 99 -11.48 16.19 28.18
CA ASP A 99 -11.51 15.05 27.24
C ASP A 99 -10.17 14.29 27.08
N LEU A 100 -9.23 14.54 28.01
CA LEU A 100 -7.88 13.98 28.04
C LEU A 100 -7.45 13.55 29.45
N ILE A 101 -6.46 12.66 29.51
CA ILE A 101 -5.80 12.25 30.75
C ILE A 101 -4.36 12.76 30.69
N ARG A 102 -4.01 13.67 31.61
CA ARG A 102 -2.63 14.14 31.77
C ARG A 102 -1.82 13.05 32.47
N LEU A 103 -0.79 12.57 31.80
CA LEU A 103 0.12 11.56 32.31
C LEU A 103 1.44 12.22 32.72
N GLY A 104 2.19 11.56 33.60
CA GLY A 104 3.51 12.06 33.99
C GLY A 104 4.46 12.22 32.80
N LYS A 105 5.36 13.21 32.91
CA LYS A 105 6.34 13.64 31.89
C LYS A 105 5.68 14.27 30.65
N ASP A 106 4.77 15.24 30.84
CA ASP A 106 4.14 16.02 29.76
C ASP A 106 3.49 15.21 28.63
N ARG A 107 3.07 13.98 28.93
CA ARG A 107 2.35 13.12 27.99
C ARG A 107 0.86 13.26 28.23
N VAL A 108 0.08 13.14 27.17
CA VAL A 108 -1.37 13.27 27.25
C VAL A 108 -2.01 12.08 26.53
N LEU A 109 -2.99 11.44 27.18
CA LEU A 109 -3.83 10.45 26.53
C LEU A 109 -5.17 11.13 26.18
N VAL A 110 -5.39 11.35 24.90
CA VAL A 110 -6.65 11.88 24.35
C VAL A 110 -7.66 10.74 24.27
N VAL A 111 -8.81 10.92 24.93
CA VAL A 111 -9.84 9.89 25.06
C VAL A 111 -11.04 10.19 24.15
N LYS A 112 -11.50 11.44 24.14
CA LYS A 112 -12.65 11.81 23.33
C LYS A 112 -12.27 12.24 21.93
N GLY A 113 -11.20 13.04 21.77
CA GLY A 113 -10.86 13.67 20.49
C GLY A 113 -11.73 14.89 20.18
N ARG A 114 -11.63 15.41 18.94
CA ARG A 114 -12.37 16.58 18.45
C ARG A 114 -13.59 16.16 17.64
N SER A 115 -14.65 16.97 17.66
CA SER A 115 -15.72 16.83 16.67
C SER A 115 -15.19 17.14 15.27
N PHE A 116 -15.92 16.73 14.24
CA PHE A 116 -15.53 17.01 12.85
C PHE A 116 -15.41 18.52 12.60
N SER A 117 -16.40 19.32 13.01
CA SER A 117 -16.35 20.77 12.75
C SER A 117 -15.21 21.44 13.52
N SER A 118 -14.95 21.02 14.77
CA SER A 118 -13.83 21.53 15.55
C SER A 118 -12.48 21.20 14.92
N ALA A 119 -12.33 20.02 14.32
CA ALA A 119 -11.12 19.65 13.58
C ALA A 119 -10.96 20.47 12.28
N LEU A 120 -12.07 20.74 11.58
CA LEU A 120 -12.08 21.61 10.40
C LEU A 120 -11.66 23.04 10.76
N GLU A 121 -12.28 23.61 11.80
CA GLU A 121 -11.90 24.93 12.32
C GLU A 121 -10.43 24.94 12.73
N TYR A 122 -10.00 23.99 13.54
CA TYR A 122 -8.61 23.92 14.00
C TYR A 122 -7.61 23.92 12.84
N LYS A 123 -7.80 23.07 11.83
CA LYS A 123 -6.84 22.92 10.74
C LYS A 123 -6.81 24.14 9.82
N TYR A 124 -7.97 24.66 9.44
CA TYR A 124 -8.04 25.73 8.44
C TYR A 124 -7.97 27.13 9.06
N ASP A 125 -8.32 27.31 10.34
CA ASP A 125 -8.05 28.56 11.06
C ASP A 125 -6.55 28.72 11.34
N GLU A 126 -5.82 27.64 11.66
CA GLU A 126 -4.36 27.70 11.81
C GLU A 126 -3.69 28.08 10.48
N LEU A 127 -4.13 27.50 9.36
CA LEU A 127 -3.63 27.86 8.02
C LEU A 127 -3.97 29.31 7.65
N ASP A 128 -5.19 29.76 7.92
CA ASP A 128 -5.59 31.16 7.70
C ASP A 128 -4.77 32.12 8.58
N GLN A 129 -4.46 31.75 9.83
CA GLN A 129 -3.61 32.56 10.71
C GLN A 129 -2.16 32.63 10.25
N ILE A 130 -1.60 31.51 9.76
CA ILE A 130 -0.25 31.48 9.17
C ILE A 130 -0.22 32.36 7.91
N GLY A 131 -1.20 32.21 7.02
CA GLY A 131 -1.32 33.03 5.81
C GLY A 131 -1.48 34.52 6.14
N ARG A 132 -2.28 34.86 7.17
CA ARG A 132 -2.40 36.24 7.66
C ARG A 132 -1.11 36.74 8.29
N ALA A 133 -0.34 35.92 9.00
CA ALA A 133 0.95 36.35 9.55
C ALA A 133 1.95 36.68 8.44
N GLU A 134 1.98 35.86 7.37
CA GLU A 134 2.78 36.10 6.17
C GLU A 134 2.31 37.34 5.38
N GLU A 135 1.00 37.58 5.28
CA GLU A 135 0.42 38.78 4.65
C GLU A 135 0.58 40.04 5.53
N GLU A 136 0.45 39.95 6.85
CA GLU A 136 0.67 41.07 7.79
C GLU A 136 2.14 41.48 7.82
N GLU A 137 3.09 40.56 7.63
CA GLU A 137 4.51 40.88 7.37
C GLU A 137 4.71 41.66 6.06
N GLN A 138 3.83 41.48 5.07
CA GLN A 138 3.86 42.20 3.79
C GLN A 138 3.04 43.51 3.81
N ILE A 139 2.06 43.65 4.71
CA ILE A 139 1.11 44.78 4.77
C ILE A 139 1.37 45.61 6.04
N MET A 140 2.59 46.13 6.18
CA MET A 140 2.91 47.20 7.12
C MET A 140 2.89 48.55 6.38
N ILE A 141 1.78 49.29 6.47
CA ILE A 141 1.74 50.71 6.04
C ILE A 141 1.99 51.59 7.28
N GLY A 142 3.27 51.87 7.56
CA GLY A 142 3.68 52.67 8.71
C GLY A 142 3.55 51.91 10.05
N THR A 143 3.04 52.56 11.10
CA THR A 143 3.01 52.03 12.48
C THR A 143 1.62 51.62 13.00
N LYS A 144 0.59 51.54 12.15
CA LYS A 144 -0.79 51.26 12.60
C LYS A 144 -1.33 49.95 12.04
N LYS A 145 -1.67 49.04 12.96
CA LYS A 145 -2.43 47.82 12.71
C LYS A 145 -3.93 48.15 12.60
N VAL A 146 -4.63 47.57 11.63
CA VAL A 146 -6.08 47.74 11.45
C VAL A 146 -6.78 46.47 11.92
N GLU A 147 -7.62 46.57 12.95
CA GLU A 147 -8.46 45.46 13.42
C GLU A 147 -9.83 45.46 12.72
N LYS A 148 -10.36 44.27 12.40
CA LYS A 148 -11.74 44.08 11.91
C LYS A 148 -12.51 43.11 12.81
N TYR A 149 -13.78 43.44 13.03
CA TYR A 149 -14.71 42.82 14.00
C TYR A 149 -15.34 41.50 13.51
N GLY A 150 -15.71 40.62 14.45
CA GLY A 150 -15.93 39.17 14.28
C GLY A 150 -17.24 38.64 13.69
N PHE A 151 -18.16 39.46 13.15
CA PHE A 151 -19.33 38.93 12.42
C PHE A 151 -19.03 38.63 10.95
N ASP A 152 -18.10 39.38 10.35
CA ASP A 152 -17.60 39.10 9.00
C ASP A 152 -16.82 37.77 8.95
N GLU A 153 -16.24 37.36 10.06
CA GLU A 153 -15.37 36.19 10.14
C GLU A 153 -16.15 34.87 10.00
N LEU A 154 -17.30 34.74 10.67
CA LEU A 154 -18.15 33.54 10.57
C LEU A 154 -18.75 33.35 9.17
N ILE A 155 -19.22 34.44 8.55
CA ILE A 155 -19.76 34.43 7.18
C ILE A 155 -18.64 34.15 6.17
N ARG A 156 -17.44 34.72 6.36
CA ARG A 156 -16.27 34.41 5.54
C ARG A 156 -15.82 32.98 5.70
N ARG A 157 -15.80 32.42 6.91
CA ARG A 157 -15.45 31.02 7.18
C ARG A 157 -16.42 30.06 6.49
N GLN A 158 -17.72 30.33 6.59
CA GLN A 158 -18.72 29.53 5.88
C GLN A 158 -18.55 29.62 4.36
N ALA A 159 -18.26 30.82 3.83
CA ALA A 159 -17.94 31.00 2.41
C ALA A 159 -16.66 30.25 2.01
N ASN A 160 -15.61 30.32 2.84
CA ASN A 160 -14.32 29.68 2.63
C ASN A 160 -14.46 28.15 2.54
N PHE A 161 -15.07 27.52 3.56
CA PHE A 161 -15.27 26.07 3.58
C PHE A 161 -16.19 25.57 2.46
N SER A 162 -17.20 26.36 2.08
CA SER A 162 -18.13 25.96 1.02
C SER A 162 -17.48 25.80 -0.35
N SER A 163 -16.32 26.43 -0.56
CA SER A 163 -15.55 26.36 -1.80
C SER A 163 -14.49 25.25 -1.81
N LEU A 164 -14.23 24.58 -0.68
CA LEU A 164 -13.23 23.53 -0.60
C LEU A 164 -13.67 22.28 -1.37
N GLU A 165 -12.89 21.92 -2.38
CA GLU A 165 -13.08 20.68 -3.15
C GLU A 165 -12.35 19.49 -2.51
N VAL A 166 -11.18 19.73 -1.91
CA VAL A 166 -10.38 18.72 -1.23
C VAL A 166 -10.23 19.11 0.23
N VAL A 167 -10.67 18.23 1.13
CA VAL A 167 -10.54 18.40 2.57
C VAL A 167 -9.81 17.21 3.17
N SER A 168 -8.65 17.45 3.78
CA SER A 168 -8.00 16.44 4.63
C SER A 168 -8.08 16.86 6.09
N LEU A 169 -8.56 15.98 6.95
CA LEU A 169 -8.51 16.03 8.41
C LEU A 169 -7.73 14.82 8.95
N ASP A 170 -6.77 14.31 8.18
CA ASP A 170 -5.88 13.25 8.61
C ASP A 170 -5.11 13.65 9.88
N ASN A 171 -4.97 12.72 10.83
CA ASN A 171 -4.27 12.92 12.10
C ASN A 171 -4.82 14.07 12.99
N MET A 172 -6.09 14.46 12.82
CA MET A 172 -6.72 15.56 13.56
C MET A 172 -7.44 15.13 14.84
N LEU A 173 -7.35 13.85 15.21
CA LEU A 173 -8.02 13.27 16.38
C LEU A 173 -9.56 13.38 16.31
N VAL A 174 -10.11 13.36 15.09
CA VAL A 174 -11.56 13.40 14.85
C VAL A 174 -12.21 12.18 15.49
N ASN A 175 -13.33 12.39 16.18
CA ASN A 175 -14.09 11.36 16.86
C ASN A 175 -15.40 11.05 16.10
N ASN A 176 -16.32 10.30 16.73
CA ASN A 176 -17.60 9.94 16.12
C ASN A 176 -18.64 11.08 16.11
N GLU A 177 -18.31 12.30 16.55
CA GLU A 177 -19.19 13.47 16.57
C GLU A 177 -19.05 14.25 15.24
N PHE A 178 -19.81 13.83 14.24
CA PHE A 178 -19.73 14.40 12.87
C PHE A 178 -20.60 15.63 12.63
N GLU A 179 -21.55 15.95 13.52
CA GLU A 179 -22.45 17.10 13.36
C GLU A 179 -23.04 17.18 11.92
N ILE A 180 -23.52 16.03 11.43
CA ILE A 180 -23.81 15.71 10.02
C ILE A 180 -24.48 16.87 9.25
N ASN A 181 -25.49 17.51 9.85
CA ASN A 181 -26.23 18.61 9.20
C ASN A 181 -25.41 19.90 9.07
N LEU A 182 -24.53 20.19 10.03
CA LEU A 182 -23.64 21.34 9.96
C LEU A 182 -22.57 21.10 8.89
N VAL A 183 -21.93 19.92 8.90
CA VAL A 183 -20.89 19.56 7.93
C VAL A 183 -21.42 19.62 6.50
N GLY A 184 -22.63 19.09 6.24
CA GLY A 184 -23.27 19.20 4.93
C GLY A 184 -23.54 20.63 4.46
N ARG A 185 -23.70 21.60 5.38
CA ARG A 185 -23.83 23.02 5.03
C ARG A 185 -22.50 23.70 4.79
N LEU A 186 -21.45 23.28 5.50
CA LEU A 186 -20.10 23.85 5.42
C LEU A 186 -19.37 23.36 4.17
N LEU A 187 -19.46 22.08 3.82
CA LEU A 187 -18.66 21.45 2.76
C LEU A 187 -19.51 21.11 1.53
N LYS A 188 -20.03 22.12 0.83
CA LYS A 188 -20.95 21.92 -0.30
C LYS A 188 -20.28 21.48 -1.61
N SER A 189 -19.00 21.79 -1.77
CA SER A 189 -18.25 21.55 -3.01
C SER A 189 -17.22 20.41 -2.90
N VAL A 190 -17.15 19.75 -1.73
CA VAL A 190 -16.12 18.75 -1.45
C VAL A 190 -16.29 17.53 -2.37
N THR A 191 -15.25 17.17 -3.11
CA THR A 191 -15.17 15.97 -3.96
C THR A 191 -14.28 14.90 -3.36
N ASP A 192 -13.36 15.30 -2.48
CA ASP A 192 -12.36 14.44 -1.85
C ASP A 192 -12.26 14.75 -0.36
N LEU A 193 -12.61 13.77 0.48
CA LEU A 193 -12.55 13.89 1.94
C LEU A 193 -11.61 12.82 2.50
N ASP A 194 -10.64 13.28 3.28
CA ASP A 194 -9.68 12.43 3.97
C ASP A 194 -9.82 12.55 5.48
N LEU A 195 -10.14 11.43 6.12
CA LEU A 195 -10.31 11.27 7.56
C LEU A 195 -9.35 10.21 8.11
N GLY A 196 -8.20 10.03 7.47
CA GLY A 196 -7.17 9.11 7.91
C GLY A 196 -6.71 9.32 9.36
N HIS A 197 -6.22 8.26 9.98
CA HIS A 197 -5.55 8.25 11.29
C HIS A 197 -6.28 9.11 12.35
N ASN A 198 -7.55 8.80 12.56
CA ASN A 198 -8.39 9.48 13.53
C ASN A 198 -8.92 8.50 14.60
N LEU A 199 -9.78 8.99 15.49
CA LEU A 199 -10.43 8.21 16.54
C LEU A 199 -11.82 7.71 16.11
N ILE A 200 -12.07 7.65 14.80
CA ILE A 200 -13.36 7.28 14.24
C ILE A 200 -13.49 5.76 14.27
N SER A 201 -14.63 5.29 14.75
CA SER A 201 -14.98 3.86 14.80
C SER A 201 -16.42 3.57 14.41
N ASP A 202 -17.28 4.59 14.35
CA ASP A 202 -18.70 4.44 14.02
C ASP A 202 -18.92 4.57 12.50
N TRP A 203 -19.01 3.42 11.83
CA TRP A 203 -19.26 3.33 10.39
C TRP A 203 -20.56 4.02 9.96
N MET A 204 -21.60 3.99 10.79
CA MET A 204 -22.89 4.60 10.47
C MET A 204 -22.78 6.12 10.37
N GLN A 205 -21.99 6.76 11.24
CA GLN A 205 -21.78 8.21 11.17
C GLN A 205 -21.05 8.60 9.88
N VAL A 206 -20.09 7.77 9.46
CA VAL A 206 -19.35 7.96 8.20
C VAL A 206 -20.29 7.91 7.00
N VAL A 207 -21.16 6.90 6.91
CA VAL A 207 -22.14 6.82 5.81
C VAL A 207 -23.10 8.03 5.83
N LYS A 208 -23.64 8.37 7.01
CA LYS A 208 -24.57 9.50 7.15
C LYS A 208 -23.97 10.85 6.80
N VAL A 209 -22.69 11.10 7.09
CA VAL A 209 -22.05 12.34 6.67
C VAL A 209 -21.85 12.34 5.15
N CYS A 210 -21.49 11.20 4.54
CA CYS A 210 -21.39 11.08 3.09
C CYS A 210 -22.74 11.37 2.40
N ASP A 211 -23.85 10.94 2.97
CA ASP A 211 -25.21 11.23 2.46
C ASP A 211 -25.54 12.74 2.48
N LYS A 212 -24.81 13.56 3.23
CA LYS A 212 -24.95 15.02 3.19
C LYS A 212 -23.98 15.70 2.22
N LEU A 213 -22.93 15.02 1.80
CA LEU A 213 -21.87 15.55 0.93
C LEU A 213 -22.09 15.06 -0.49
N GLN A 214 -23.07 15.63 -1.18
CA GLN A 214 -23.56 15.14 -2.48
C GLN A 214 -22.55 15.31 -3.64
N THR A 215 -21.51 16.12 -3.48
CA THR A 215 -20.41 16.23 -4.44
C THR A 215 -19.26 15.25 -4.17
N LEU A 216 -19.25 14.59 -3.00
CA LEU A 216 -18.14 13.76 -2.54
C LEU A 216 -18.05 12.48 -3.37
N LYS A 217 -16.89 12.26 -3.99
CA LYS A 217 -16.59 11.09 -4.83
C LYS A 217 -15.53 10.18 -4.24
N THR A 218 -14.55 10.75 -3.52
CA THR A 218 -13.46 9.99 -2.91
C THR A 218 -13.47 10.15 -1.40
N LEU A 219 -13.55 9.02 -0.68
CA LEU A 219 -13.49 8.97 0.78
C LEU A 219 -12.23 8.20 1.20
N ARG A 220 -11.38 8.83 2.01
CA ARG A 220 -10.16 8.22 2.57
C ARG A 220 -10.29 8.06 4.08
N LEU A 221 -10.04 6.85 4.57
CA LEU A 221 -10.29 6.42 5.95
C LEU A 221 -9.12 5.64 6.56
N ALA A 222 -7.91 5.80 6.01
CA ALA A 222 -6.71 5.06 6.42
C ALA A 222 -6.53 5.01 7.95
N GLY A 223 -6.05 3.91 8.52
CA GLY A 223 -5.60 3.88 9.92
C GLY A 223 -6.68 4.11 11.01
N ASN A 224 -7.97 4.00 10.69
CA ASN A 224 -9.05 3.97 11.66
C ASN A 224 -9.39 2.51 12.06
N ARG A 225 -10.49 2.28 12.80
CA ARG A 225 -10.94 0.94 13.21
C ARG A 225 -12.45 0.82 13.05
N PHE A 226 -12.90 0.29 11.92
CA PHE A 226 -14.32 0.15 11.63
C PHE A 226 -14.85 -1.26 11.80
N HIS A 227 -16.09 -1.34 12.26
CA HIS A 227 -16.94 -2.49 12.02
C HIS A 227 -17.91 -2.12 10.89
N ILE A 228 -17.65 -2.60 9.68
CA ILE A 228 -18.47 -2.29 8.50
C ILE A 228 -19.80 -3.03 8.65
N VAL A 229 -20.89 -2.27 8.62
CA VAL A 229 -22.26 -2.76 8.75
C VAL A 229 -23.10 -2.28 7.57
N GLU A 230 -24.12 -3.06 7.22
CA GLU A 230 -25.02 -2.74 6.12
C GLU A 230 -25.99 -1.63 6.49
N ILE A 231 -25.87 -0.51 5.80
CA ILE A 231 -26.74 0.65 5.93
C ILE A 231 -26.90 1.23 4.52
N ALA A 232 -28.14 1.41 4.08
CA ALA A 232 -28.41 2.04 2.79
C ALA A 232 -27.89 3.48 2.80
N GLY A 233 -27.01 3.82 1.86
CA GLY A 233 -26.53 5.17 1.65
C GLY A 233 -27.19 5.82 0.42
N ASP A 234 -27.35 7.14 0.48
CA ASP A 234 -27.82 8.00 -0.60
C ASP A 234 -26.73 9.04 -0.93
N ASN A 235 -25.59 8.52 -1.37
CA ASN A 235 -24.38 9.30 -1.58
C ASN A 235 -23.74 8.97 -2.93
N GLN A 236 -22.72 9.77 -3.24
CA GLN A 236 -22.07 9.79 -4.55
C GLN A 236 -20.67 9.17 -4.53
N ILE A 237 -20.31 8.47 -3.44
CA ILE A 237 -19.00 7.86 -3.25
C ILE A 237 -18.73 6.86 -4.37
N ALA A 238 -17.63 7.06 -5.07
CA ALA A 238 -17.19 6.25 -6.19
C ALA A 238 -15.85 5.54 -5.90
N ARG A 239 -15.06 6.11 -4.98
CA ARG A 239 -13.77 5.56 -4.52
C ARG A 239 -13.70 5.54 -3.00
N LEU A 240 -13.49 4.36 -2.44
CA LEU A 240 -13.23 4.16 -1.00
C LEU A 240 -11.77 3.75 -0.80
N ILE A 241 -11.03 4.51 -0.01
CA ILE A 241 -9.63 4.22 0.33
C ILE A 241 -9.57 3.97 1.83
N ILE A 242 -9.38 2.72 2.25
CA ILE A 242 -9.48 2.29 3.65
C ILE A 242 -8.31 1.37 4.07
N PRO A 243 -7.05 1.77 3.83
CA PRO A 243 -5.91 0.94 4.21
C PRO A 243 -5.66 0.95 5.72
N SER A 244 -4.91 -0.03 6.23
CA SER A 244 -4.44 -0.05 7.63
C SER A 244 -5.56 -0.03 8.69
N ASN A 245 -6.76 -0.53 8.34
CA ASN A 245 -7.94 -0.48 9.22
C ASN A 245 -8.13 -1.73 10.09
N ASP A 246 -7.25 -2.72 9.97
CA ASP A 246 -7.33 -4.00 10.70
C ASP A 246 -8.63 -4.77 10.38
N LEU A 247 -9.03 -4.72 9.11
CA LEU A 247 -10.14 -5.49 8.56
C LEU A 247 -9.66 -6.92 8.22
N GLU A 248 -10.33 -7.92 8.77
CA GLU A 248 -10.04 -9.34 8.50
C GLU A 248 -10.89 -9.91 7.35
N ALA A 249 -12.06 -9.31 7.13
CA ALA A 249 -12.97 -9.63 6.04
C ALA A 249 -13.90 -8.44 5.76
N CYS A 250 -14.46 -8.39 4.55
CA CYS A 250 -15.52 -7.45 4.18
C CYS A 250 -16.39 -8.06 3.09
N ASN A 251 -17.72 -7.94 3.24
CA ASN A 251 -18.65 -8.25 2.16
C ASN A 251 -18.80 -7.01 1.27
N LEU A 252 -18.33 -7.08 0.03
CA LEU A 252 -18.39 -5.94 -0.90
C LEU A 252 -19.82 -5.59 -1.34
N SER A 253 -20.77 -6.51 -1.19
CA SER A 253 -22.20 -6.21 -1.35
C SER A 253 -22.68 -5.24 -0.28
N THR A 254 -22.20 -5.38 0.96
CA THR A 254 -22.48 -4.43 2.05
C THR A 254 -21.98 -3.02 1.70
N LEU A 255 -20.76 -2.92 1.14
CA LEU A 255 -20.24 -1.63 0.68
C LEU A 255 -21.03 -1.07 -0.50
N SER A 256 -21.50 -1.91 -1.42
CA SER A 256 -22.33 -1.47 -2.54
C SER A 256 -23.69 -0.90 -2.08
N ILE A 257 -24.20 -1.37 -0.94
CA ILE A 257 -25.41 -0.81 -0.31
C ILE A 257 -25.11 0.52 0.40
N CYS A 258 -23.95 0.63 1.05
CA CYS A 258 -23.50 1.88 1.69
C CYS A 258 -23.14 2.96 0.66
N PHE A 259 -22.59 2.56 -0.48
CA PHE A 259 -22.03 3.43 -1.51
C PHE A 259 -22.47 2.93 -2.91
N PRO A 260 -23.66 3.32 -3.38
CA PRO A 260 -24.27 2.74 -4.59
C PRO A 260 -23.48 2.92 -5.90
N ASN A 261 -22.58 3.91 -5.95
CA ASN A 261 -21.77 4.24 -7.13
C ASN A 261 -20.31 3.76 -7.03
N LEU A 262 -20.00 2.94 -6.02
CA LEU A 262 -18.64 2.50 -5.72
C LEU A 262 -18.11 1.57 -6.82
N TYR A 263 -17.01 1.97 -7.45
CA TYR A 263 -16.33 1.15 -8.46
C TYR A 263 -14.88 0.83 -8.10
N TYR A 264 -14.28 1.59 -7.16
CA TYR A 264 -12.90 1.41 -6.71
C TYR A 264 -12.84 1.28 -5.18
N VAL A 265 -12.14 0.25 -4.71
CA VAL A 265 -11.86 0.05 -3.28
C VAL A 265 -10.39 -0.25 -3.06
N ASP A 266 -9.77 0.45 -2.12
CA ASP A 266 -8.42 0.16 -1.63
C ASP A 266 -8.49 -0.34 -0.19
N PHE A 267 -8.24 -1.64 -0.03
CA PHE A 267 -8.11 -2.39 1.21
C PHE A 267 -6.66 -2.77 1.52
N SER A 268 -5.67 -2.06 0.95
CA SER A 268 -4.27 -2.36 1.20
C SER A 268 -3.92 -2.32 2.70
N ASP A 269 -2.91 -3.07 3.12
CA ASP A 269 -2.44 -3.11 4.52
C ASP A 269 -3.54 -3.45 5.55
N ASN A 270 -4.38 -4.44 5.22
CA ASN A 270 -5.37 -4.99 6.16
C ASN A 270 -4.98 -6.43 6.53
N ARG A 271 -5.94 -7.26 6.95
CA ARG A 271 -5.69 -8.64 7.42
C ARG A 271 -6.54 -9.66 6.66
N PHE A 272 -6.92 -9.35 5.43
CA PHE A 272 -7.69 -10.27 4.59
C PHE A 272 -6.90 -11.56 4.36
N VAL A 273 -7.51 -12.69 4.68
CA VAL A 273 -6.96 -14.03 4.42
C VAL A 273 -7.60 -14.71 3.20
N GLN A 274 -8.71 -14.15 2.72
CA GLN A 274 -9.47 -14.62 1.55
C GLN A 274 -9.84 -13.45 0.65
N PHE A 275 -9.94 -13.71 -0.65
CA PHE A 275 -10.41 -12.74 -1.61
C PHE A 275 -11.92 -12.48 -1.38
N PRO A 276 -12.36 -11.22 -1.22
CA PRO A 276 -13.76 -10.90 -0.96
C PRO A 276 -14.62 -11.12 -2.22
N GLU A 277 -15.81 -11.69 -2.05
CA GLU A 277 -16.78 -11.81 -3.14
C GLU A 277 -17.26 -10.43 -3.60
N THR A 278 -17.35 -10.22 -4.91
CA THR A 278 -17.83 -8.96 -5.51
C THR A 278 -18.56 -9.17 -6.82
N SER A 279 -19.37 -8.20 -7.22
CA SER A 279 -20.10 -8.20 -8.51
C SER A 279 -20.10 -6.85 -9.21
N THR A 280 -20.02 -5.75 -8.46
CA THR A 280 -20.12 -4.36 -8.97
C THR A 280 -18.78 -3.65 -9.08
N ILE A 281 -17.80 -4.01 -8.24
CA ILE A 281 -16.50 -3.32 -8.18
C ILE A 281 -15.69 -3.56 -9.46
N GLU A 282 -15.11 -2.50 -10.01
CA GLU A 282 -14.26 -2.55 -11.20
C GLU A 282 -12.77 -2.63 -10.85
N SER A 283 -12.35 -2.08 -9.72
CA SER A 283 -10.95 -2.07 -9.30
C SER A 283 -10.82 -2.29 -7.80
N ILE A 284 -9.95 -3.21 -7.41
CA ILE A 284 -9.69 -3.52 -6.01
C ILE A 284 -8.19 -3.60 -5.72
N ASP A 285 -7.77 -2.96 -4.64
CA ASP A 285 -6.45 -3.11 -4.06
C ASP A 285 -6.54 -3.89 -2.74
N LEU A 286 -5.85 -5.01 -2.67
CA LEU A 286 -5.71 -5.91 -1.53
C LEU A 286 -4.22 -6.17 -1.26
N SER A 287 -3.33 -5.28 -1.67
CA SER A 287 -1.91 -5.39 -1.40
C SER A 287 -1.60 -5.39 0.11
N PHE A 288 -0.46 -5.93 0.53
CA PHE A 288 -0.05 -5.96 1.94
C PHE A 288 -1.10 -6.60 2.87
N ASN A 289 -1.74 -7.68 2.42
CA ASN A 289 -2.70 -8.43 3.22
C ASN A 289 -2.10 -9.80 3.62
N ARG A 290 -2.95 -10.75 3.99
CA ARG A 290 -2.57 -12.11 4.42
C ARG A 290 -3.19 -13.18 3.52
N LEU A 291 -3.47 -12.83 2.26
CA LEU A 291 -4.00 -13.77 1.28
C LEU A 291 -2.95 -14.86 1.04
N GLY A 292 -3.30 -16.11 1.30
CA GLY A 292 -2.34 -17.21 1.35
C GLY A 292 -2.79 -18.43 0.56
N GLY A 293 -1.82 -19.15 -0.02
CA GLY A 293 -2.09 -20.38 -0.75
C GLY A 293 -2.74 -20.15 -2.11
N ARG A 294 -3.55 -21.10 -2.57
CA ARG A 294 -4.32 -20.97 -3.81
C ARG A 294 -5.61 -20.20 -3.52
N ILE A 295 -5.80 -19.07 -4.18
CA ILE A 295 -6.97 -18.22 -3.97
C ILE A 295 -7.91 -18.27 -5.18
N ILE A 296 -9.22 -18.22 -4.92
CA ILE A 296 -10.24 -18.15 -5.95
C ILE A 296 -10.63 -16.69 -6.13
N LEU A 297 -10.42 -16.16 -7.34
CA LEU A 297 -10.85 -14.81 -7.70
C LEU A 297 -12.30 -14.85 -8.19
N THR A 298 -13.12 -13.93 -7.69
CA THR A 298 -14.53 -13.77 -8.07
C THR A 298 -14.83 -12.30 -8.38
N GLY A 299 -15.72 -12.02 -9.34
CA GLY A 299 -16.05 -10.63 -9.72
C GLY A 299 -16.29 -10.42 -11.21
N SER A 300 -17.55 -10.36 -11.62
CA SER A 300 -17.93 -10.17 -13.03
C SER A 300 -17.46 -8.84 -13.64
N SER A 301 -17.35 -7.80 -12.82
CA SER A 301 -17.04 -6.43 -13.27
C SER A 301 -15.58 -6.03 -13.05
N LEU A 302 -14.78 -6.87 -12.38
CA LEU A 302 -13.38 -6.54 -12.05
C LEU A 302 -12.54 -6.41 -13.32
N ARG A 303 -11.89 -5.26 -13.45
CA ARG A 303 -10.96 -4.89 -14.53
C ARG A 303 -9.53 -4.76 -14.03
N ALA A 304 -9.34 -4.36 -12.77
CA ALA A 304 -8.02 -4.23 -12.16
C ALA A 304 -7.99 -4.84 -10.76
N ILE A 305 -6.99 -5.69 -10.50
CA ILE A 305 -6.76 -6.30 -9.19
C ILE A 305 -5.31 -6.09 -8.81
N ASN A 306 -5.09 -5.51 -7.64
CA ASN A 306 -3.80 -5.52 -6.96
C ASN A 306 -3.88 -6.47 -5.75
N ILE A 307 -3.10 -7.54 -5.79
CA ILE A 307 -2.95 -8.53 -4.70
C ILE A 307 -1.47 -8.77 -4.41
N SER A 308 -0.65 -7.74 -4.64
CA SER A 308 0.79 -7.75 -4.34
C SER A 308 1.07 -7.86 -2.84
N ASP A 309 2.30 -8.22 -2.47
CA ASP A 309 2.72 -8.26 -1.06
C ASP A 309 1.79 -9.12 -0.18
N ASN A 310 1.56 -10.35 -0.63
CA ASN A 310 0.74 -11.36 0.02
C ASN A 310 1.50 -12.71 0.04
N GLN A 311 0.83 -13.82 0.33
CA GLN A 311 1.41 -15.17 0.46
C GLN A 311 0.78 -16.15 -0.56
N ILE A 312 0.37 -15.65 -1.72
CA ILE A 312 -0.38 -16.40 -2.73
C ILE A 312 0.56 -17.35 -3.47
N THR A 313 0.15 -18.61 -3.64
CA THR A 313 0.89 -19.63 -4.40
C THR A 313 0.22 -20.00 -5.73
N GLY A 314 -1.02 -19.57 -5.95
CA GLY A 314 -1.72 -19.79 -7.22
C GLY A 314 -3.09 -19.14 -7.29
N LEU A 315 -3.65 -19.05 -8.49
CA LEU A 315 -4.95 -18.45 -8.77
C LEU A 315 -5.94 -19.43 -9.37
N GLU A 316 -7.20 -19.28 -8.98
CA GLU A 316 -8.36 -19.99 -9.49
C GLU A 316 -9.50 -19.00 -9.78
N GLY A 317 -10.56 -19.49 -10.44
CA GLY A 317 -11.68 -18.66 -10.89
C GLY A 317 -11.49 -18.08 -12.28
N THR A 318 -12.55 -17.43 -12.78
CA THR A 318 -12.63 -16.83 -14.12
C THR A 318 -13.14 -15.41 -13.98
N LEU A 319 -12.35 -14.44 -14.46
CA LEU A 319 -12.73 -13.02 -14.51
C LEU A 319 -12.61 -12.54 -15.95
N THR A 320 -13.72 -12.55 -16.67
CA THR A 320 -13.76 -12.22 -18.10
C THR A 320 -13.47 -10.75 -18.40
N SER A 321 -13.73 -9.85 -17.43
CA SER A 321 -13.50 -8.41 -17.57
C SER A 321 -12.08 -7.95 -17.18
N LEU A 322 -11.27 -8.85 -16.60
CA LEU A 322 -9.98 -8.49 -16.00
C LEU A 322 -8.96 -8.06 -17.07
N ARG A 323 -8.35 -6.89 -16.88
CA ARG A 323 -7.32 -6.31 -17.76
C ARG A 323 -5.97 -6.13 -17.08
N VAL A 324 -5.97 -5.83 -15.78
CA VAL A 324 -4.75 -5.56 -15.00
C VAL A 324 -4.72 -6.47 -13.78
N LEU A 325 -3.62 -7.20 -13.61
CA LEU A 325 -3.38 -8.06 -12.47
C LEU A 325 -1.98 -7.82 -11.91
N ASP A 326 -1.91 -7.41 -10.64
CA ASP A 326 -0.66 -7.30 -9.90
C ASP A 326 -0.57 -8.44 -8.87
N LEU A 327 0.35 -9.36 -9.12
CA LEU A 327 0.70 -10.51 -8.28
C LEU A 327 2.14 -10.39 -7.75
N SER A 328 2.75 -9.20 -7.81
CA SER A 328 4.12 -9.01 -7.35
C SER A 328 4.28 -9.37 -5.85
N HIS A 329 5.49 -9.72 -5.43
CA HIS A 329 5.81 -10.00 -4.02
C HIS A 329 4.86 -11.03 -3.37
N ASN A 330 4.72 -12.19 -4.01
CA ASN A 330 3.95 -13.32 -3.52
C ASN A 330 4.81 -14.59 -3.48
N SER A 331 4.20 -15.75 -3.25
CA SER A 331 4.85 -17.05 -3.11
C SER A 331 4.63 -17.97 -4.32
N ILE A 332 4.51 -17.40 -5.53
CA ILE A 332 4.33 -18.20 -6.76
C ILE A 332 5.67 -18.90 -7.08
N ASP A 333 5.63 -20.23 -7.13
CA ASP A 333 6.79 -21.08 -7.34
C ASP A 333 7.30 -21.07 -8.79
N SER A 334 8.42 -21.76 -9.05
CA SER A 334 9.07 -21.79 -10.35
C SER A 334 8.34 -22.59 -11.45
N ASP A 335 7.13 -23.10 -11.21
CA ASP A 335 6.34 -23.77 -12.24
C ASP A 335 5.52 -22.79 -13.08
N TRP A 336 6.06 -22.44 -14.26
CA TRP A 336 5.40 -21.59 -15.24
C TRP A 336 4.09 -22.16 -15.83
N SER A 337 3.76 -23.43 -15.58
CA SER A 337 2.52 -24.05 -16.06
C SER A 337 1.26 -23.37 -15.51
N PHE A 338 1.35 -22.64 -14.38
CA PHE A 338 0.23 -21.88 -13.83
C PHE A 338 -0.29 -20.80 -14.81
N LEU A 339 0.54 -20.28 -15.72
CA LEU A 339 0.13 -19.33 -16.74
C LEU A 339 -0.71 -19.98 -17.85
N ASP A 340 -0.66 -21.30 -18.02
CA ASP A 340 -1.35 -21.97 -19.11
C ASP A 340 -2.88 -21.99 -18.94
N THR A 341 -3.40 -21.58 -17.79
CA THR A 341 -4.84 -21.37 -17.54
C THR A 341 -5.26 -19.91 -17.72
N PHE A 342 -4.32 -18.95 -17.81
CA PHE A 342 -4.65 -17.52 -17.77
C PHE A 342 -5.54 -17.06 -18.92
N GLU A 343 -5.43 -17.64 -20.11
CA GLU A 343 -6.31 -17.26 -21.22
C GLU A 343 -7.75 -17.76 -21.05
N GLU A 344 -7.93 -18.88 -20.36
CA GLU A 344 -9.23 -19.45 -20.02
C GLU A 344 -9.85 -18.68 -18.82
N GLN A 345 -9.01 -18.29 -17.86
CA GLN A 345 -9.42 -17.58 -16.64
C GLN A 345 -9.63 -16.08 -16.89
N PHE A 346 -8.74 -15.43 -17.65
CA PHE A 346 -8.62 -13.98 -17.82
C PHE A 346 -8.43 -13.64 -19.31
N PRO A 347 -9.44 -13.88 -20.17
CA PRO A 347 -9.32 -13.78 -21.63
C PRO A 347 -9.01 -12.37 -22.17
N HIS A 348 -9.03 -11.33 -21.33
CA HIS A 348 -8.75 -9.95 -21.70
C HIS A 348 -7.60 -9.33 -20.87
N LEU A 349 -6.77 -10.16 -20.22
CA LEU A 349 -5.66 -9.68 -19.39
C LEU A 349 -4.55 -9.05 -20.24
N GLU A 350 -4.33 -7.75 -20.08
CA GLU A 350 -3.39 -6.95 -20.86
C GLU A 350 -2.11 -6.63 -20.07
N ALA A 351 -2.22 -6.42 -18.76
CA ALA A 351 -1.11 -6.05 -17.89
C ALA A 351 -0.96 -7.04 -16.72
N LEU A 352 0.25 -7.56 -16.55
CA LEU A 352 0.59 -8.51 -15.50
C LEU A 352 1.87 -8.08 -14.78
N LYS A 353 1.82 -8.01 -13.45
CA LYS A 353 3.03 -7.92 -12.63
C LYS A 353 3.21 -9.20 -11.82
N LEU A 354 4.45 -9.71 -11.79
CA LEU A 354 4.83 -10.94 -11.09
C LEU A 354 6.19 -10.80 -10.38
N ASP A 355 6.86 -9.66 -10.48
CA ASP A 355 8.17 -9.47 -9.86
C ASP A 355 8.15 -9.70 -8.34
N GLY A 356 9.28 -10.14 -7.77
CA GLY A 356 9.35 -10.46 -6.34
C GLY A 356 8.74 -11.81 -5.93
N ASN A 357 8.37 -12.66 -6.89
CA ASN A 357 7.97 -14.06 -6.62
C ASN A 357 9.15 -15.04 -6.79
N PRO A 358 9.16 -16.19 -6.09
CA PRO A 358 10.17 -17.25 -6.24
C PRO A 358 10.37 -17.76 -7.67
N LEU A 359 9.37 -17.64 -8.53
CA LEU A 359 9.49 -17.92 -9.97
C LEU A 359 10.57 -17.08 -10.68
N PHE A 360 10.95 -15.93 -10.11
CA PHE A 360 12.07 -15.11 -10.55
C PHE A 360 13.40 -15.49 -9.90
N ASP A 361 13.46 -16.34 -8.89
CA ASP A 361 14.73 -16.71 -8.24
C ASP A 361 15.60 -17.58 -9.17
N GLN A 362 14.98 -18.35 -10.06
CA GLN A 362 15.71 -19.06 -11.12
C GLN A 362 16.32 -18.14 -12.19
N THR A 363 16.10 -16.82 -12.11
CA THR A 363 16.79 -15.81 -12.96
C THR A 363 18.25 -15.55 -12.56
N ASP A 364 18.72 -16.15 -11.47
CA ASP A 364 20.13 -16.17 -11.10
C ASP A 364 20.94 -17.21 -11.88
N SER A 365 20.29 -18.14 -12.57
CA SER A 365 20.94 -18.91 -13.64
C SER A 365 21.15 -18.03 -14.89
N GLN A 366 22.13 -18.36 -15.73
CA GLN A 366 22.65 -17.56 -16.85
C GLN A 366 21.58 -16.93 -17.79
N ASN A 367 20.30 -17.31 -17.77
CA ASN A 367 19.28 -16.83 -18.70
C ASN A 367 18.48 -15.56 -18.23
N GLY A 368 18.61 -15.13 -16.97
CA GLY A 368 18.13 -13.80 -16.49
C GLY A 368 16.63 -13.49 -16.63
N TYR A 369 16.26 -12.21 -16.44
CA TYR A 369 14.89 -11.66 -16.57
C TYR A 369 14.23 -11.93 -17.93
N ASP A 370 15.03 -12.10 -18.99
CA ASP A 370 14.53 -12.38 -20.33
C ASP A 370 13.94 -13.79 -20.46
N HIS A 371 14.40 -14.73 -19.63
CA HIS A 371 13.74 -16.02 -19.48
C HIS A 371 12.32 -15.85 -18.94
N CYS A 372 12.10 -14.99 -17.95
CA CYS A 372 10.76 -14.71 -17.43
C CYS A 372 9.86 -14.09 -18.48
N LEU A 373 10.35 -13.08 -19.21
CA LEU A 373 9.60 -12.45 -20.30
C LEU A 373 9.22 -13.46 -21.38
N MET A 374 10.17 -14.32 -21.76
CA MET A 374 9.94 -15.42 -22.69
C MET A 374 8.84 -16.37 -22.20
N GLN A 375 8.84 -16.75 -20.91
CA GLN A 375 7.81 -17.64 -20.36
C GLN A 375 6.43 -16.98 -20.37
N ILE A 376 6.34 -15.72 -19.94
CA ILE A 376 5.07 -14.99 -19.88
C ILE A 376 4.49 -14.82 -21.28
N MET A 377 5.28 -14.28 -22.22
CA MET A 377 4.84 -14.05 -23.60
C MET A 377 4.61 -15.36 -24.35
N GLY A 378 5.41 -16.39 -24.10
CA GLY A 378 5.22 -17.71 -24.70
C GLY A 378 3.95 -18.43 -24.23
N ARG A 379 3.38 -18.04 -23.08
CA ARG A 379 2.23 -18.74 -22.48
C ARG A 379 0.92 -17.96 -22.54
N VAL A 380 0.97 -16.63 -22.51
CA VAL A 380 -0.22 -15.78 -22.46
C VAL A 380 -0.22 -14.76 -23.59
N ARG A 381 -1.20 -14.89 -24.51
CA ARG A 381 -1.28 -14.12 -25.77
C ARG A 381 -1.74 -12.69 -25.60
N THR A 382 -2.56 -12.43 -24.59
CA THR A 382 -3.25 -11.16 -24.39
C THR A 382 -2.37 -10.09 -23.75
N ILE A 383 -1.30 -10.49 -23.06
CA ILE A 383 -0.44 -9.58 -22.29
C ILE A 383 0.42 -8.71 -23.23
N THR A 384 0.36 -7.41 -23.00
CA THR A 384 1.16 -6.37 -23.68
C THR A 384 2.04 -5.58 -22.70
N LYS A 385 1.72 -5.62 -21.40
CA LYS A 385 2.49 -4.93 -20.34
C LYS A 385 2.91 -5.91 -19.24
N ILE A 386 4.21 -6.01 -18.99
CA ILE A 386 4.78 -6.91 -17.97
C ILE A 386 5.62 -6.09 -16.98
N ASN A 387 5.32 -6.19 -15.68
CA ASN A 387 6.02 -5.47 -14.60
C ASN A 387 6.18 -3.96 -14.92
N GLY A 388 5.10 -3.33 -15.39
CA GLY A 388 5.07 -1.90 -15.75
C GLY A 388 5.69 -1.53 -17.10
N THR A 389 6.37 -2.45 -17.79
CA THR A 389 6.97 -2.22 -19.12
C THR A 389 6.01 -2.67 -20.22
N GLU A 390 5.74 -1.80 -21.20
CA GLU A 390 5.00 -2.14 -22.42
C GLU A 390 5.93 -2.76 -23.46
N TYR A 391 5.42 -3.75 -24.20
CA TYR A 391 6.16 -4.47 -25.23
C TYR A 391 5.45 -4.39 -26.57
N SER A 392 6.21 -4.08 -27.61
CA SER A 392 5.70 -4.01 -28.97
C SER A 392 5.41 -5.42 -29.55
N PRO A 393 4.58 -5.52 -30.59
CA PRO A 393 4.36 -6.79 -31.29
C PRO A 393 5.64 -7.44 -31.82
N GLU A 394 6.64 -6.65 -32.23
CA GLU A 394 7.93 -7.16 -32.71
C GLU A 394 8.75 -7.77 -31.57
N GLU A 395 8.82 -7.09 -30.43
CA GLU A 395 9.51 -7.58 -29.23
C GLU A 395 8.89 -8.89 -28.77
N ARG A 396 7.55 -8.94 -28.73
CA ARG A 396 6.79 -10.14 -28.39
C ARG A 396 7.11 -11.29 -29.35
N ASN A 397 7.16 -11.03 -30.65
CA ASN A 397 7.46 -12.07 -31.63
C ASN A 397 8.86 -12.68 -31.41
N ASN A 398 9.84 -11.85 -31.04
CA ASN A 398 11.19 -12.32 -30.70
C ASN A 398 11.18 -13.23 -29.47
N TYR A 399 10.49 -12.85 -28.39
CA TYR A 399 10.38 -13.68 -27.18
C TYR A 399 9.62 -14.99 -27.42
N GLU A 400 8.55 -14.98 -28.22
CA GLU A 400 7.81 -16.20 -28.57
C GLU A 400 8.64 -17.17 -29.43
N LEU A 401 9.38 -16.67 -30.42
CA LEU A 401 10.30 -17.50 -31.22
C LEU A 401 11.43 -18.08 -30.36
N TYR A 402 11.97 -17.27 -29.44
CA TYR A 402 12.97 -17.71 -28.48
C TYR A 402 12.40 -18.80 -27.54
N PHE A 403 11.17 -18.64 -27.08
CA PHE A 403 10.45 -19.65 -26.28
C PHE A 403 10.32 -20.98 -27.03
N ILE A 404 9.83 -20.95 -28.27
CA ILE A 404 9.72 -22.15 -29.12
C ILE A 404 11.09 -22.84 -29.25
N SER A 405 12.15 -22.07 -29.48
CA SER A 405 13.51 -22.60 -29.57
C SER A 405 13.94 -23.30 -28.28
N LYS A 406 13.66 -22.72 -27.11
CA LYS A 406 14.05 -23.30 -25.83
C LYS A 406 13.26 -24.55 -25.50
N VAL A 407 11.96 -24.58 -25.81
CA VAL A 407 11.11 -25.77 -25.64
C VAL A 407 11.63 -26.92 -26.51
N LYS A 408 11.92 -26.67 -27.80
CA LYS A 408 12.45 -27.69 -28.72
C LYS A 408 13.83 -28.22 -28.31
N GLN A 409 14.64 -27.41 -27.63
CA GLN A 409 15.94 -27.80 -27.09
C GLN A 409 15.85 -28.58 -25.78
N GLY A 410 14.65 -28.71 -25.18
CA GLY A 410 14.48 -29.31 -23.85
C GLY A 410 14.99 -28.43 -22.70
N ASN A 411 15.23 -27.14 -22.96
CA ASN A 411 15.76 -26.18 -21.97
C ASN A 411 14.66 -25.55 -21.10
N THR A 412 13.39 -25.77 -21.42
CA THR A 412 12.23 -25.30 -20.66
C THR A 412 11.05 -26.25 -20.85
N THR A 413 10.10 -26.21 -19.91
CA THR A 413 8.84 -26.94 -19.99
C THR A 413 7.99 -26.48 -21.17
N LYS A 414 7.35 -27.46 -21.82
CA LYS A 414 6.38 -27.24 -22.90
C LYS A 414 5.05 -26.74 -22.29
N PRO A 415 4.37 -25.75 -22.90
CA PRO A 415 3.07 -25.31 -22.41
C PRO A 415 1.95 -26.29 -22.78
N LYS A 416 0.74 -26.05 -22.26
CA LYS A 416 -0.48 -26.76 -22.67
C LYS A 416 -0.57 -26.88 -24.19
N ARG A 417 -1.13 -28.01 -24.62
CA ARG A 417 -1.22 -28.42 -26.03
C ARG A 417 -1.82 -27.33 -26.94
N THR A 418 -2.84 -26.62 -26.47
CA THR A 418 -3.53 -25.56 -27.23
C THR A 418 -2.62 -24.37 -27.51
N ILE A 419 -1.93 -23.88 -26.49
CA ILE A 419 -0.95 -22.78 -26.58
C ILE A 419 0.21 -23.19 -27.50
N TRP A 420 0.77 -24.39 -27.32
CA TRP A 420 1.89 -24.87 -28.12
C TRP A 420 1.55 -24.94 -29.61
N HIS A 421 0.41 -25.53 -29.98
CA HIS A 421 -0.01 -25.61 -31.38
C HIS A 421 -0.26 -24.23 -31.98
N TYR A 422 -0.85 -23.30 -31.22
CA TYR A 422 -1.02 -21.93 -31.68
C TYR A 422 0.33 -21.28 -32.03
N LEU A 423 1.32 -21.35 -31.13
CA LEU A 423 2.64 -20.77 -31.37
C LEU A 423 3.31 -21.36 -32.60
N LEU A 424 3.29 -22.69 -32.73
CA LEU A 424 3.85 -23.37 -33.89
C LEU A 424 3.19 -22.91 -35.20
N ASN A 425 1.85 -22.83 -35.22
CA ASN A 425 1.10 -22.36 -36.39
C ASN A 425 1.39 -20.89 -36.71
N LYS A 426 1.42 -20.01 -35.70
CA LYS A 426 1.70 -18.57 -35.85
C LYS A 426 3.03 -18.33 -36.58
N TYR A 427 4.05 -19.14 -36.30
CA TYR A 427 5.40 -18.98 -36.86
C TYR A 427 5.77 -20.02 -37.93
N GLY A 428 4.81 -20.81 -38.43
CA GLY A 428 5.06 -21.85 -39.43
C GLY A 428 6.07 -22.92 -39.00
N GLN A 429 6.15 -23.21 -37.70
CA GLN A 429 7.09 -24.16 -37.11
C GLN A 429 6.47 -25.56 -37.04
N LYS A 430 7.28 -26.59 -37.30
CA LYS A 430 6.89 -27.99 -37.07
C LYS A 430 7.23 -28.42 -35.64
N GLU A 431 6.54 -29.45 -35.15
CA GLU A 431 6.77 -29.99 -33.80
C GLU A 431 8.08 -30.79 -33.69
N THR A 432 8.63 -31.26 -34.82
CA THR A 432 9.89 -32.00 -34.85
C THR A 432 11.06 -31.18 -34.29
N ASN A 433 12.03 -31.85 -33.65
CA ASN A 433 13.29 -31.28 -33.14
C ASN A 433 14.25 -30.78 -34.26
N SER A 434 13.73 -30.54 -35.46
CA SER A 434 14.46 -29.91 -36.54
C SER A 434 14.91 -28.53 -36.05
N ALA A 435 16.24 -28.31 -36.06
CA ALA A 435 16.82 -27.03 -35.71
C ALA A 435 16.04 -25.93 -36.41
N ILE A 436 15.49 -24.98 -35.64
CA ILE A 436 14.87 -23.80 -36.23
C ILE A 436 15.91 -23.18 -37.15
N VAL A 437 15.51 -22.67 -38.32
CA VAL A 437 16.41 -21.87 -39.17
C VAL A 437 16.86 -20.69 -38.32
N THR A 438 18.04 -20.83 -37.71
CA THR A 438 18.51 -20.02 -36.56
C THR A 438 19.00 -18.64 -37.00
N SER A 439 19.03 -18.37 -38.30
CA SER A 439 19.54 -17.13 -38.87
C SER A 439 18.62 -15.92 -38.64
N SER A 440 17.34 -16.12 -38.29
CA SER A 440 16.38 -15.03 -38.05
C SER A 440 15.98 -14.83 -36.59
N ILE A 441 16.35 -15.74 -35.67
CA ILE A 441 16.06 -15.58 -34.24
C ILE A 441 17.15 -14.72 -33.62
N LYS A 442 16.80 -13.48 -33.24
CA LYS A 442 17.68 -12.65 -32.41
C LYS A 442 17.92 -13.39 -31.08
N ARG A 443 19.18 -13.51 -30.67
CA ARG A 443 19.55 -14.13 -29.39
C ARG A 443 19.86 -13.03 -28.37
N PRO A 444 19.61 -13.27 -27.07
CA PRO A 444 20.02 -12.31 -26.07
C PRO A 444 21.56 -12.17 -26.08
N THR A 445 22.02 -10.93 -26.06
CA THR A 445 23.43 -10.54 -26.03
C THR A 445 23.94 -10.64 -24.60
N GLU A 446 25.10 -11.26 -24.40
CA GLU A 446 25.79 -11.26 -23.11
C GLU A 446 26.43 -9.88 -22.88
N ILE A 447 26.08 -9.25 -21.77
CA ILE A 447 26.75 -8.04 -21.27
C ILE A 447 27.54 -8.43 -20.03
N SER A 448 28.86 -8.27 -20.10
CA SER A 448 29.76 -8.44 -18.97
C SER A 448 29.87 -7.14 -18.18
N VAL A 449 29.52 -7.20 -16.90
CA VAL A 449 29.54 -6.06 -15.97
C VAL A 449 30.77 -6.19 -15.08
N PHE A 450 31.62 -5.17 -15.08
CA PHE A 450 32.86 -5.13 -14.29
C PHE A 450 32.81 -4.06 -13.21
N ASN A 451 33.37 -4.35 -12.04
CA ASN A 451 33.67 -3.36 -11.00
C ASN A 451 35.17 -3.36 -10.75
N ASN A 452 35.85 -2.22 -10.90
CA ASN A 452 37.31 -2.11 -10.73
C ASN A 452 38.08 -3.24 -11.45
N GLU A 453 37.75 -3.47 -12.72
CA GLU A 453 38.34 -4.51 -13.59
C GLU A 453 38.06 -5.97 -13.19
N LYS A 454 37.29 -6.21 -12.12
CA LYS A 454 36.78 -7.54 -11.76
C LYS A 454 35.40 -7.76 -12.36
N LEU A 455 35.21 -8.86 -13.08
CA LEU A 455 33.88 -9.28 -13.56
C LEU A 455 32.98 -9.55 -12.35
N VAL A 456 31.88 -8.80 -12.21
CA VAL A 456 30.92 -8.96 -11.11
C VAL A 456 29.62 -9.62 -11.54
N LEU A 457 29.23 -9.48 -12.81
CA LEU A 457 27.98 -10.03 -13.32
C LEU A 457 28.07 -10.27 -14.84
N LYS A 458 27.48 -11.36 -15.31
CA LYS A 458 27.12 -11.54 -16.72
C LYS A 458 25.61 -11.46 -16.85
N GLN A 459 25.13 -10.58 -17.74
CA GLN A 459 23.71 -10.34 -17.94
C GLN A 459 23.35 -10.52 -19.41
N TYR A 460 22.48 -11.49 -19.71
CA TYR A 460 21.96 -11.69 -21.05
C TYR A 460 20.73 -10.81 -21.25
N VAL A 461 20.72 -10.05 -22.35
CA VAL A 461 19.66 -9.09 -22.69
C VAL A 461 19.35 -9.08 -24.18
N PHE A 462 18.10 -8.96 -24.57
CA PHE A 462 17.75 -8.50 -25.92
C PHE A 462 18.08 -7.00 -26.03
N ALA A 463 19.24 -6.68 -26.61
CA ALA A 463 19.78 -5.31 -26.61
C ALA A 463 18.85 -4.28 -27.27
N GLU A 464 18.07 -4.70 -28.26
CA GLU A 464 17.08 -3.86 -28.94
C GLU A 464 15.88 -3.47 -28.07
N ASN A 465 15.62 -4.24 -27.02
CA ASN A 465 14.42 -4.12 -26.18
C ASN A 465 14.76 -3.67 -24.75
N THR A 466 16.06 -3.57 -24.47
CA THR A 466 16.59 -3.23 -23.15
C THR A 466 17.15 -1.83 -23.22
N THR A 467 16.64 -0.93 -22.38
CA THR A 467 17.25 0.39 -22.18
C THR A 467 18.38 0.31 -21.17
N LEU A 468 19.24 1.33 -21.15
CA LEU A 468 20.28 1.46 -20.14
C LEU A 468 19.70 1.48 -18.72
N GLY A 469 18.56 2.13 -18.51
CA GLY A 469 17.84 2.12 -17.23
C GLY A 469 17.39 0.71 -16.81
N LYS A 470 16.86 -0.10 -17.76
CA LYS A 470 16.54 -1.51 -17.49
C LYS A 470 17.78 -2.31 -17.10
N LEU A 471 18.92 -2.07 -17.76
CA LEU A 471 20.19 -2.71 -17.41
C LEU A 471 20.67 -2.30 -16.00
N LYS A 472 20.60 -1.00 -15.66
CA LYS A 472 20.86 -0.50 -14.30
C LYS A 472 19.98 -1.19 -13.27
N GLY A 473 18.68 -1.31 -13.52
CA GLY A 473 17.75 -2.04 -12.65
C GLY A 473 18.17 -3.50 -12.43
N LYS A 474 18.57 -4.21 -13.51
CA LYS A 474 19.06 -5.60 -13.42
C LYS A 474 20.35 -5.70 -12.58
N ILE A 475 21.30 -4.78 -12.77
CA ILE A 475 22.55 -4.71 -12.01
C ILE A 475 22.28 -4.39 -10.54
N SER A 476 21.43 -3.39 -10.28
CA SER A 476 21.00 -2.96 -8.96
C SER A 476 20.44 -4.13 -8.15
N LYS A 477 19.50 -4.89 -8.73
CA LYS A 477 18.90 -6.06 -8.09
C LYS A 477 19.93 -7.15 -7.79
N LYS A 478 20.79 -7.48 -8.75
CA LYS A 478 21.76 -8.58 -8.58
C LYS A 478 22.93 -8.25 -7.64
N LEU A 479 23.28 -6.98 -7.52
CA LEU A 479 24.37 -6.55 -6.64
C LEU A 479 23.89 -5.99 -5.29
N GLY A 480 22.57 -5.88 -5.08
CA GLY A 480 22.01 -5.26 -3.87
C GLY A 480 22.36 -3.76 -3.75
N LEU A 481 22.60 -3.08 -4.88
CA LEU A 481 22.99 -1.67 -4.92
C LEU A 481 21.83 -0.83 -5.41
N SER A 482 21.57 0.34 -4.83
CA SER A 482 20.61 1.29 -5.42
C SER A 482 21.11 1.75 -6.79
N VAL A 483 20.21 1.90 -7.78
CA VAL A 483 20.51 2.49 -9.09
C VAL A 483 21.10 3.91 -9.00
N LEU A 484 20.85 4.62 -7.88
CA LEU A 484 21.41 5.94 -7.61
C LEU A 484 22.84 5.89 -7.07
N HIS A 485 23.30 4.73 -6.60
CA HIS A 485 24.60 4.57 -5.93
C HIS A 485 25.72 4.10 -6.86
N PHE A 486 25.43 3.84 -8.13
CA PHE A 486 26.45 3.51 -9.12
C PHE A 486 26.15 4.13 -10.48
N THR A 487 27.20 4.37 -11.25
CA THR A 487 27.13 4.86 -12.63
C THR A 487 27.72 3.82 -13.58
N LEU A 488 27.15 3.72 -14.79
CA LEU A 488 27.64 2.84 -15.84
C LEU A 488 28.58 3.58 -16.79
N PHE A 489 29.63 2.89 -17.23
CA PHE A 489 30.60 3.39 -18.20
C PHE A 489 30.88 2.33 -19.26
N ARG A 490 31.27 2.74 -20.47
CA ARG A 490 31.94 1.88 -21.45
C ARG A 490 33.37 2.36 -21.70
N LYS A 491 34.30 1.44 -21.92
CA LYS A 491 35.65 1.73 -22.44
C LYS A 491 35.61 1.57 -23.97
N GLN A 492 35.96 2.62 -24.70
CA GLN A 492 36.12 2.55 -26.15
C GLN A 492 37.51 1.98 -26.51
N ALA A 493 37.70 1.57 -27.77
CA ALA A 493 38.93 0.92 -28.23
C ALA A 493 40.20 1.80 -28.12
N ASP A 494 40.01 3.12 -28.07
CA ASP A 494 41.06 4.13 -27.88
C ASP A 494 41.38 4.42 -26.39
N GLY A 495 40.70 3.72 -25.47
CA GLY A 495 40.87 3.90 -24.03
C GLY A 495 39.99 4.99 -23.41
N ILE A 496 39.16 5.69 -24.19
CA ILE A 496 38.22 6.68 -23.66
C ILE A 496 37.16 5.99 -22.82
N VAL A 497 36.96 6.50 -21.60
CA VAL A 497 35.88 6.07 -20.71
C VAL A 497 34.69 7.00 -20.91
N GLU A 498 33.61 6.47 -21.45
CA GLU A 498 32.37 7.20 -21.68
C GLU A 498 31.35 6.83 -20.61
N ARG A 499 30.76 7.86 -20.00
CA ARG A 499 29.69 7.73 -19.00
C ARG A 499 28.35 7.51 -19.70
N LEU A 500 27.61 6.48 -19.28
CA LEU A 500 26.31 6.13 -19.83
C LEU A 500 25.21 6.73 -18.94
N ASP A 501 24.65 7.87 -19.36
CA ASP A 501 23.70 8.66 -18.56
C ASP A 501 22.26 8.67 -19.10
N ASN A 502 22.05 8.27 -20.35
CA ASN A 502 20.72 8.24 -20.93
C ASN A 502 20.00 6.93 -20.61
N ASP A 503 19.24 6.91 -19.51
CA ASP A 503 18.53 5.71 -19.05
C ASP A 503 17.43 5.22 -20.03
N GLN A 504 17.01 6.06 -20.98
CA GLN A 504 16.04 5.71 -22.01
C GLN A 504 16.70 5.15 -23.29
N GLU A 505 18.01 5.20 -23.39
CA GLU A 505 18.71 4.72 -24.58
C GLU A 505 18.74 3.19 -24.65
N TYR A 506 18.37 2.63 -25.80
CA TYR A 506 18.43 1.20 -26.05
C TYR A 506 19.87 0.71 -26.21
N LEU A 507 20.16 -0.46 -25.63
CA LEU A 507 21.50 -1.04 -25.65
C LEU A 507 21.96 -1.41 -27.06
N SER A 508 21.04 -1.64 -28.01
CA SER A 508 21.34 -1.88 -29.42
C SER A 508 22.02 -0.68 -30.09
N HIS A 509 21.62 0.55 -29.75
CA HIS A 509 22.26 1.76 -30.26
C HIS A 509 23.67 1.95 -29.69
N LEU A 510 23.88 1.50 -28.46
CA LEU A 510 25.16 1.60 -27.77
C LEU A 510 26.14 0.47 -28.14
N GLY A 511 25.66 -0.64 -28.70
CA GLY A 511 26.48 -1.79 -29.10
C GLY A 511 27.25 -2.45 -27.95
N LEU A 512 26.70 -2.41 -26.73
CA LEU A 512 27.44 -2.79 -25.51
C LEU A 512 27.57 -4.31 -25.36
N GLN A 513 28.81 -4.77 -25.19
CA GLN A 513 29.13 -6.14 -24.72
C GLN A 513 29.78 -6.12 -23.33
N VAL A 514 30.37 -4.98 -22.94
CA VAL A 514 31.05 -4.78 -21.67
C VAL A 514 30.64 -3.43 -21.09
N VAL A 515 30.29 -3.42 -19.80
CA VAL A 515 30.04 -2.20 -19.03
C VAL A 515 30.79 -2.22 -17.71
N TYR A 516 31.18 -1.05 -17.22
CA TYR A 516 31.87 -0.88 -15.96
C TYR A 516 30.95 -0.12 -14.99
N ILE A 517 30.88 -0.59 -13.74
CA ILE A 517 30.22 0.14 -12.65
C ILE A 517 31.26 0.90 -11.84
N HIS A 518 30.95 2.15 -11.52
CA HIS A 518 31.66 2.91 -10.49
C HIS A 518 30.66 3.26 -9.39
N THR A 519 30.89 2.74 -8.19
CA THR A 519 30.10 3.08 -7.00
C THR A 519 30.57 4.40 -6.43
N ALA A 520 29.66 5.27 -5.99
CA ALA A 520 30.05 6.51 -5.31
C ALA A 520 30.95 6.20 -4.10
N PRO A 521 31.97 7.01 -3.78
CA PRO A 521 33.00 6.68 -2.81
C PRO A 521 32.51 6.84 -1.37
N HIS A 522 31.49 6.08 -0.96
CA HIS A 522 31.15 5.79 0.44
C HIS A 522 30.40 4.45 0.51
N MET A 523 31.16 3.37 0.66
CA MET A 523 30.88 2.22 1.55
C MET A 523 31.56 0.95 1.02
N ILE A 524 32.35 0.36 1.92
CA ILE A 524 33.12 -0.86 1.74
C ILE A 524 32.14 -2.04 1.59
N LEU A 525 32.26 -2.77 0.48
CA LEU A 525 31.68 -4.11 0.33
C LEU A 525 32.55 -5.09 1.13
N ASP A 526 32.26 -5.26 2.41
CA ASP A 526 32.67 -6.43 3.19
C ASP A 526 31.61 -6.73 4.26
N ALA A 527 30.64 -7.57 3.92
CA ALA A 527 29.92 -8.39 4.89
C ALA A 527 29.48 -9.69 4.20
N PRO A 528 29.80 -10.88 4.75
CA PRO A 528 29.26 -12.14 4.27
C PRO A 528 27.78 -12.26 4.66
N PRO A 529 27.01 -13.12 3.98
CA PRO A 529 25.59 -13.28 4.28
C PRO A 529 25.41 -13.90 5.67
N HIS A 530 24.69 -13.20 6.54
CA HIS A 530 24.13 -13.80 7.74
C HIS A 530 22.87 -14.57 7.33
N ASN A 531 22.80 -15.82 7.82
CA ASN A 531 21.70 -16.79 7.68
C ASN A 531 20.31 -16.22 7.94
#